data_AF-A0A1M7K0J6-F1
#
_entry.id   AF-A0A1M7K0J6-F1
#
_cell.length_a   1.000
_cell.length_b   1.000
_cell.length_c   1.000
_cell.angle_alpha   90.00
_cell.angle_beta   90.00
_cell.angle_gamma   90.00
#
_symmetry.space_group_name_H-M   'P 1'
#
loop_
_entity.id
_entity.type
_entity.pdbx_description
1 polymer ?
#
loop_
_entity_poly.entity_id
_entity_poly.type
_entity_poly.pdbx_seq_one_letter_code
_entity_poly.pdbx_strand_id
1 'polypeptide(L)' 'MKSVLAKILFGIGTILLICFFGGLVYLYYDYYKLSPYASTPLYVYNVIHGLIFLPPSILCYIIALILRSKIKTK' A
#
# COMPACT_ATOMS: atom_id res chain seq x y z
N MET A 1 -3.41 -25.40 -2.00
CA MET A 1 -3.69 -24.26 -1.09
C MET A 1 -2.57 -23.22 -1.01
N LYS A 2 -1.33 -23.56 -0.61
CA LYS A 2 -0.24 -22.57 -0.39
C LYS A 2 0.09 -21.70 -1.61
N SER A 3 0.02 -22.25 -2.83
CA SER A 3 0.25 -21.48 -4.06
C SER A 3 -0.89 -20.50 -4.39
N VAL A 4 -2.14 -20.83 -4.06
CA VAL A 4 -3.29 -19.95 -4.29
C VAL A 4 -3.24 -18.79 -3.31
N LEU A 5 -2.92 -19.07 -2.04
CA LEU A 5 -2.73 -18.05 -1.01
C LEU A 5 -1.61 -17.05 -1.37
N ALA A 6 -0.47 -17.54 -1.89
CA ALA A 6 0.62 -16.68 -2.33
C ALA A 6 0.19 -15.74 -3.48
N LYS A 7 -0.61 -16.22 -4.44
CA LYS A 7 -1.16 -15.39 -5.53
C LYS A 7 -2.13 -14.34 -5.01
N ILE A 8 -3.00 -14.71 -4.06
CA ILE A 8 -3.96 -13.79 -3.43
C ILE A 8 -3.24 -12.68 -2.67
N LEU A 9 -2.26 -13.02 -1.81
CA LEU A 9 -1.45 -12.06 -1.07
C LEU A 9 -0.70 -11.10 -2.00
N PHE A 10 -0.14 -11.62 -3.09
CA PHE A 10 0.52 -10.80 -4.11
C PHE A 10 -0.46 -9.82 -4.79
N GLY A 11 -1.67 -10.29 -5.10
CA GLY A 11 -2.74 -9.44 -5.64
C GLY A 11 -3.15 -8.34 -4.68
N ILE A 12 -3.42 -8.67 -3.41
CA ILE A 12 -3.76 -7.70 -2.36
C ILE A 12 -2.64 -6.68 -2.17
N GLY A 13 -1.38 -7.13 -2.10
CA GLY A 13 -0.23 -6.24 -2.00
C GLY A 13 -0.14 -5.26 -3.17
N THR A 14 -0.44 -5.72 -4.39
CA THR A 14 -0.44 -4.87 -5.59
C THR A 14 -1.55 -3.83 -5.57
N ILE A 15 -2.76 -4.22 -5.15
CA ILE A 15 -3.89 -3.28 -5.01
C ILE A 15 -3.55 -2.21 -3.97
N LEU A 16 -3.03 -2.61 -2.81
CA LEU A 16 -2.61 -1.67 -1.75
C LEU A 16 -1.51 -0.71 -2.23
N LEU A 17 -0.57 -1.21 -3.04
CA LEU A 17 0.49 -0.40 -3.62
C LEU A 17 -0.06 0.62 -4.62
N ILE A 18 -1.03 0.23 -5.45
CA ILE A 18 -1.73 1.16 -6.35
C ILE A 18 -2.49 2.21 -5.54
N CYS A 19 -3.17 1.83 -4.45
CA CYS A 19 -3.84 2.78 -3.55
C CYS A 19 -2.84 3.75 -2.90
N PHE A 20 -1.65 3.28 -2.53
CA PHE A 20 -0.59 4.13 -2.00
C PHE A 20 -0.17 5.19 -3.03
N PHE A 21 0.19 4.79 -4.25
CA PHE A 21 0.62 5.74 -5.28
C PHE A 21 -0.52 6.66 -5.76
N GLY A 22 -1.72 6.12 -5.93
CA GLY A 22 -2.90 6.91 -6.30
C GLY A 22 -3.25 7.96 -5.26
N GLY A 23 -3.19 7.62 -3.97
CA GLY A 23 -3.42 8.59 -2.90
C GLY A 23 -2.30 9.62 -2.74
N LEU A 24 -1.05 9.28 -3.05
CA LEU A 24 0.04 10.29 -3.12
C LEU A 24 -0.21 11.31 -4.22
N VAL A 25 -0.63 10.87 -5.41
CA VAL A 25 -1.00 11.75 -6.51
C VAL A 25 -2.18 12.62 -6.11
N TYR A 26 -3.22 12.04 -5.51
CA TYR A 26 -4.37 12.79 -5.01
C TYR A 26 -3.98 13.86 -3.99
N LEU A 27 -3.20 13.49 -2.97
CA LEU A 27 -2.75 14.44 -1.95
C LEU A 27 -1.86 15.54 -2.54
N TYR A 28 -1.02 15.24 -3.53
CA TYR A 28 -0.17 16.24 -4.16
C TYR A 28 -0.98 17.27 -4.99
N TYR A 29 -1.96 16.82 -5.78
CA TYR A 29 -2.69 17.71 -6.69
C TYR A 29 -3.96 18.35 -6.09
N ASP A 30 -4.60 17.69 -5.12
CA ASP A 30 -5.90 18.14 -4.57
C ASP A 30 -5.75 18.88 -3.24
N TYR A 31 -4.67 18.65 -2.48
CA TYR A 31 -4.46 19.36 -1.21
C TYR A 31 -4.38 20.89 -1.38
N TYR A 32 -3.77 21.36 -2.46
CA TYR A 32 -3.71 22.80 -2.78
C TYR A 32 -5.02 23.37 -3.34
N LYS A 33 -5.99 22.50 -3.67
CA LYS A 33 -7.35 22.89 -4.06
C LYS A 33 -8.32 22.86 -2.88
N LEU A 34 -7.99 22.11 -1.81
CA LEU A 34 -8.75 22.13 -0.57
C LEU A 34 -8.61 23.48 0.14
N SER A 35 -9.73 23.90 0.74
CA SER A 35 -9.94 25.19 1.39
C SER A 35 -8.69 25.71 2.15
N PRO A 36 -8.33 27.00 2.03
CA PRO A 36 -7.22 27.61 2.78
C PRO A 36 -7.39 27.56 4.31
N TYR A 37 -8.54 27.08 4.79
CA TYR A 37 -8.85 26.84 6.21
C TYR A 37 -8.64 25.39 6.67
N ALA A 38 -8.07 24.51 5.83
CA ALA A 38 -7.69 23.17 6.26
C ALA A 38 -6.59 23.26 7.35
N SER A 39 -6.98 23.02 8.60
CA SER A 39 -6.12 23.13 9.78
C SER A 39 -5.10 22.01 9.89
N THR A 40 -5.23 20.93 9.10
CA THR A 40 -4.31 19.80 9.11
C THR A 40 -3.29 19.94 7.97
N PRO A 41 -1.98 20.02 8.28
CA PRO A 41 -0.93 20.20 7.26
C PRO A 41 -0.76 18.95 6.38
N LEU A 42 -0.38 19.16 5.11
CA LEU A 42 -0.22 18.11 4.09
C LEU A 42 0.68 16.95 4.55
N TYR A 43 1.73 17.26 5.31
CA TYR A 43 2.64 16.24 5.81
C TYR A 43 1.92 15.21 6.71
N VAL A 44 0.90 15.62 7.47
CA VAL A 44 0.13 14.72 8.34
C VAL A 44 -0.68 13.74 7.50
N TYR A 45 -1.34 14.23 6.44
CA TYR A 45 -2.05 13.37 5.50
C TYR A 45 -1.11 12.38 4.79
N ASN A 46 0.06 12.84 4.34
CA ASN A 46 1.06 11.98 3.73
C ASN A 46 1.57 10.90 4.69
N VAL A 47 1.77 11.24 5.97
CA VAL A 47 2.20 10.28 7.00
C VAL A 47 1.11 9.23 7.26
N ILE A 48 -0.14 9.66 7.45
CA ILE A 48 -1.28 8.75 7.68
C ILE A 48 -1.49 7.84 6.47
N HIS A 49 -1.49 8.41 5.26
CA HIS A 49 -1.64 7.67 4.01
C HIS A 49 -0.52 6.65 3.83
N GLY A 50 0.73 7.06 4.06
CA GLY A 50 1.88 6.15 4.02
C GLY A 50 1.79 5.02 5.03
N LEU A 51 1.41 5.31 6.27
CA LEU A 51 1.29 4.30 7.32
C LEU A 51 0.20 3.26 7.03
N ILE A 52 -0.90 3.67 6.40
CA ILE A 52 -2.04 2.78 6.11
C ILE A 52 -1.77 1.85 4.93
N PHE A 53 -1.08 2.32 3.89
CA PHE A 53 -0.96 1.53 2.65
C PHE A 53 0.43 0.89 2.43
N LEU A 54 1.51 1.53 2.89
CA LEU A 54 2.87 1.07 2.59
C LEU A 54 3.30 -0.14 3.46
N PRO A 55 3.19 -0.13 4.81
CA PRO A 55 3.55 -1.31 5.61
C PRO A 55 2.71 -2.56 5.28
N PRO A 56 1.37 -2.47 5.10
CA PRO A 56 0.57 -3.66 4.78
C PRO A 56 0.87 -4.24 3.40
N SER A 57 1.16 -3.40 2.39
CA SER A 57 1.56 -3.88 1.07
C SER A 57 2.89 -4.62 1.11
N ILE A 58 3.90 -4.06 1.81
CA ILE A 58 5.22 -4.70 2.01
C ILE A 58 5.06 -6.05 2.73
N LEU A 59 4.27 -6.10 3.80
CA LEU A 59 4.00 -7.35 4.53
C LEU A 59 3.36 -8.42 3.62
N CYS A 60 2.36 -8.03 2.81
CA CYS A 60 1.74 -8.95 1.86
C CYS A 60 2.76 -9.53 0.86
N TYR A 61 3.67 -8.70 0.35
CA TYR A 61 4.72 -9.15 -0.56
C TYR A 61 5.75 -10.07 0.10
N ILE A 62 6.22 -9.74 1.32
CA ILE A 62 7.16 -10.57 2.08
C ILE A 62 6.56 -11.95 2.32
N ILE A 63 5.31 -12.01 2.80
CA ILE A 63 4.63 -13.28 3.09
C ILE A 63 4.40 -14.07 1.80
N ALA A 64 3.98 -13.42 0.71
CA ALA A 64 3.82 -14.05 -0.60
C ALA A 64 5.14 -14.64 -1.12
N LEU A 65 6.26 -13.93 -0.93
CA LEU A 65 7.59 -14.36 -1.35
C LEU A 65 8.08 -15.56 -0.54
N ILE A 66 7.92 -15.53 0.79
CA ILE A 66 8.25 -16.65 1.68
C ILE A 66 7.44 -17.90 1.31
N LEU A 67 6.13 -17.74 1.08
CA LEU A 67 5.24 -18.83 0.67
C LEU A 67 5.67 -19.43 -0.67
N ARG A 68 6.06 -18.59 -1.63
CA ARG A 68 6.51 -19.05 -2.96
C ARG A 68 7.85 -19.76 -2.90
N SER A 69 8.81 -19.27 -2.10
CA SER A 69 10.11 -19.90 -1.91
C SER A 69 9.97 -21.28 -1.28
N LYS A 70 9.16 -21.43 -0.22
CA LYS A 70 8.92 -22.74 0.42
C LYS A 70 8.24 -23.77 -0.49
N ILE A 71 7.51 -23.34 -1.53
CA ILE A 71 6.92 -24.24 -2.52
C ILE A 71 7.97 -24.73 -3.52
N LYS A 72 8.96 -23.90 -3.85
CA LYS A 72 10.00 -24.22 -4.83
C LYS A 72 11.08 -25.15 -4.28
N THR A 73 11.22 -25.24 -2.95
CA THR A 73 12.19 -26.10 -2.26
C THR A 73 11.64 -27.50 -1.92
N LYS A 74 10.42 -27.83 -2.34
CA LYS A 74 9.77 -29.13 -2.11
C LYS A 74 9.52 -29.82 -3.44
#